data_AF-A0A4R3Q298-F1
#
_entry.id   AF-A0A4R3Q298-F1
#
_cell.length_a   1.000
_cell.length_b   1.000
_cell.length_c   1.000
_cell.angle_alpha   90.00
_cell.angle_beta   90.00
_cell.angle_gamma   90.00
#
_symmetry.space_group_name_H-M   'P 1'
#
loop_
_entity.id
_entity.type
_entity.pdbx_description
1 polymer ?
#
loop_
_entity_poly.entity_id
_entity_poly.type
_entity_poly.pdbx_seq_one_letter_code
_entity_poly.pdbx_strand_id
1 'polypeptide(L)'
;MRRFIFTAICIAAATAANAHDWYQDTIDPQTKFKCCGGSDCRAIPRSSVRSRIDGGYTYLPHDFTIPRDRVQESPDGQYHICESTYVVTNQLYWRCFFAPRVNVSMTANPSLTMRLYAPDPHALTGKRNPPPVTKAAAASALTAQ
;
A
#
# COMPACT_ATOMS: atom_id res chain seq x y z
N MET A 1 19.95 7.46 -54.83
CA MET A 1 19.62 8.07 -53.52
C MET A 1 18.17 7.76 -53.15
N ARG A 2 17.91 6.87 -52.18
CA ARG A 2 16.77 6.95 -51.23
C ARG A 2 16.88 5.77 -50.26
N ARG A 3 17.42 5.99 -49.06
CA ARG A 3 17.35 5.00 -47.97
C ARG A 3 16.06 5.29 -47.21
N PHE A 4 15.08 4.39 -47.31
CA PHE A 4 13.89 4.44 -46.47
C PHE A 4 14.29 3.96 -45.07
N ILE A 5 14.39 4.88 -44.12
CA ILE A 5 14.58 4.55 -42.71
C ILE A 5 13.18 4.37 -42.11
N PHE A 6 12.79 3.11 -41.87
CA PHE A 6 11.61 2.79 -41.08
C PHE A 6 11.96 2.99 -39.60
N THR A 7 11.62 4.15 -39.04
CA THR A 7 11.65 4.37 -37.58
C THR A 7 10.49 3.61 -36.93
N ALA A 8 10.80 2.49 -36.28
CA ALA A 8 9.87 1.78 -35.42
C ALA A 8 9.60 2.60 -34.16
N ILE A 9 8.43 3.24 -34.10
CA ILE A 9 7.91 3.86 -32.87
C ILE A 9 7.34 2.73 -32.01
N CYS A 10 8.09 2.30 -31.00
CA CYS A 10 7.59 1.42 -29.96
C CYS A 10 6.80 2.27 -28.95
N ILE A 11 5.48 2.33 -29.12
CA ILE A 11 4.56 2.86 -28.09
C ILE A 11 4.56 1.83 -26.96
N ALA A 12 5.34 2.10 -25.91
CA ALA A 12 5.18 1.40 -24.64
C ALA A 12 3.83 1.82 -24.04
N ALA A 13 2.79 1.02 -24.27
CA ALA A 13 1.56 1.10 -23.51
C ALA A 13 1.89 0.74 -22.05
N ALA A 14 2.10 1.75 -21.21
CA ALA A 14 2.16 1.58 -19.78
C ALA A 14 0.76 1.13 -19.32
N THR A 15 0.57 -0.17 -19.14
CA THR A 15 -0.59 -0.68 -18.42
C THR A 15 -0.44 -0.18 -17.00
N ALA A 16 -1.30 0.75 -16.58
CA ALA A 16 -1.52 0.99 -15.18
C ALA A 16 -1.98 -0.36 -14.61
N ALA A 17 -1.08 -1.10 -13.98
CA ALA A 17 -1.46 -2.21 -13.13
C ALA A 17 -2.38 -1.59 -12.08
N ASN A 18 -3.68 -1.87 -12.20
CA ASN A 18 -4.70 -1.17 -11.44
C ASN A 18 -4.48 -1.48 -9.96
N ALA A 19 -3.89 -0.54 -9.22
CA ALA A 19 -3.80 -0.63 -7.75
C ALA A 19 -5.18 -0.92 -7.12
N HIS A 20 -6.27 -0.62 -7.84
CA HIS A 20 -7.63 -0.98 -7.52
C HIS A 20 -7.86 -2.48 -7.26
N ASP A 21 -7.19 -3.38 -8.00
CA ASP A 21 -7.42 -4.82 -7.90
C ASP A 21 -6.93 -5.38 -6.54
N TRP A 22 -5.99 -4.70 -5.89
CA TRP A 22 -5.47 -5.12 -4.58
C TRP A 22 -6.51 -5.08 -3.46
N TYR A 23 -7.51 -4.21 -3.59
CA TYR A 23 -8.42 -3.87 -2.48
C TYR A 23 -9.86 -4.33 -2.71
N GLN A 24 -10.21 -4.80 -3.91
CA GLN A 24 -11.60 -5.08 -4.31
C GLN A 24 -12.28 -6.11 -3.40
N ASP A 25 -11.54 -7.13 -2.97
CA ASP A 25 -12.02 -8.20 -2.09
C ASP A 25 -11.54 -8.07 -0.65
N THR A 26 -10.88 -6.96 -0.31
CA THR A 26 -10.39 -6.72 1.04
C THR A 26 -11.51 -6.19 1.94
N ILE A 27 -11.57 -6.72 3.16
CA ILE A 27 -12.59 -6.40 4.17
C ILE A 27 -11.93 -5.82 5.41
N ASP A 28 -12.53 -4.79 5.99
CA ASP A 28 -12.06 -4.26 7.27
C ASP A 28 -12.17 -5.32 8.40
N PRO A 29 -11.08 -5.56 9.16
CA PRO A 29 -11.07 -6.60 10.18
C PRO A 29 -12.09 -6.39 11.31
N GLN A 30 -12.50 -5.16 11.61
CA GLN A 30 -13.43 -4.84 12.68
C GLN A 30 -14.85 -4.62 12.14
N THR A 31 -15.03 -3.71 11.20
CA THR A 31 -16.35 -3.31 10.72
C THR A 31 -16.95 -4.28 9.71
N LYS A 32 -16.14 -5.20 9.16
CA LYS A 32 -16.53 -6.17 8.13
C LYS A 32 -17.07 -5.56 6.83
N PHE A 33 -16.81 -4.28 6.60
CA PHE A 33 -17.16 -3.59 5.35
C PHE A 33 -16.06 -3.73 4.31
N LYS A 34 -16.43 -3.63 3.02
CA LYS A 34 -15.46 -3.59 1.92
C LYS A 34 -14.55 -2.37 2.03
N CYS A 35 -13.25 -2.60 1.86
CA CYS A 35 -12.25 -1.54 1.89
C CYS A 35 -12.34 -0.61 0.69
N CYS A 36 -12.57 -1.16 -0.50
CA CYS A 36 -12.60 -0.40 -1.76
C CYS A 36 -14.03 -0.10 -2.21
N GLY A 37 -14.21 1.03 -2.89
CA GLY A 37 -15.49 1.49 -3.46
C GLY A 37 -15.33 2.02 -4.88
N GLY A 38 -14.20 1.75 -5.54
CA GLY A 38 -13.99 2.03 -6.96
C GLY A 38 -12.71 2.80 -7.28
N SER A 39 -12.34 3.79 -6.46
CA SER A 39 -11.16 4.64 -6.75
C SER A 39 -10.60 5.35 -5.52
N ASP A 40 -11.05 4.96 -4.34
CA ASP A 40 -10.83 5.69 -3.10
C ASP A 40 -9.58 5.24 -2.34
N CYS A 41 -8.96 4.16 -2.79
CA CYS A 41 -7.74 3.59 -2.25
C CYS A 41 -6.50 4.09 -3.01
N ARG A 42 -5.46 4.49 -2.28
CA ARG A 42 -4.19 4.95 -2.88
C ARG A 42 -3.00 4.73 -1.95
N ALA A 43 -1.82 4.69 -2.56
CA ALA A 43 -0.56 4.78 -1.85
C ALA A 43 -0.40 6.17 -1.21
N ILE A 44 0.18 6.20 -0.02
CA ILE A 44 0.48 7.43 0.72
C ILE A 44 1.96 7.43 1.16
N PRO A 45 2.59 8.61 1.24
CA PRO A 45 4.00 8.68 1.61
C PRO A 45 4.20 8.30 3.08
N ARG A 46 5.36 7.72 3.40
CA ARG A 46 5.74 7.41 4.79
C ARG A 46 5.68 8.66 5.69
N SER A 47 5.98 9.83 5.16
CA SER A 47 5.93 11.10 5.90
C SER A 47 4.52 11.52 6.31
N SER A 48 3.45 10.98 5.71
CA SER A 48 2.07 11.25 6.13
C SER A 48 1.56 10.32 7.22
N VAL A 49 2.41 9.42 7.73
CA VAL A 49 2.04 8.41 8.71
C VAL A 49 2.98 8.46 9.91
N ARG A 50 2.41 8.49 11.10
CA ARG A 50 3.14 8.38 12.37
C ARG A 50 2.74 7.10 13.09
N SER A 51 3.70 6.22 13.36
CA SER A 51 3.47 5.06 14.22
C SER A 51 3.19 5.48 15.65
N ARG A 52 2.32 4.73 16.33
CA ARG A 52 1.94 4.95 17.73
C ARG A 52 2.50 3.84 18.62
N ILE A 53 2.65 4.12 19.91
CA ILE A 53 3.18 3.18 20.90
C ILE A 53 2.28 1.95 21.13
N ASP A 54 0.99 2.10 20.86
CA ASP A 54 -0.03 1.05 20.92
C ASP A 54 0.00 0.10 19.70
N GLY A 55 0.93 0.32 18.76
CA GLY A 55 1.01 -0.42 17.50
C GLY A 55 0.03 0.05 16.43
N GLY A 56 -0.78 1.08 16.73
CA GLY A 56 -1.60 1.78 15.75
C GLY A 56 -0.80 2.84 14.97
N TYR A 57 -1.53 3.65 14.21
CA TYR A 57 -0.97 4.72 13.39
C TYR A 57 -1.81 5.98 13.49
N THR A 58 -1.19 7.12 13.22
CA THR A 58 -1.88 8.38 12.93
C THR A 58 -1.62 8.74 11.46
N TYR A 59 -2.70 8.97 10.71
CA TYR A 59 -2.62 9.56 9.37
C TYR A 59 -2.69 11.08 9.48
N LEU A 60 -1.56 11.74 9.23
CA LEU A 60 -1.35 13.14 9.56
C LEU A 60 -2.24 14.15 8.80
N PRO A 61 -2.57 13.97 7.50
CA PRO A 61 -3.35 14.94 6.75
C PRO A 61 -4.73 15.25 7.34
N HIS A 62 -5.32 14.28 8.04
CA HIS A 62 -6.66 14.42 8.66
C HIS A 62 -6.68 14.01 10.13
N ASP A 63 -5.50 13.82 10.72
CA ASP A 63 -5.28 13.33 12.09
C ASP A 63 -6.09 12.07 12.47
N PHE A 64 -6.31 11.18 11.49
CA PHE A 64 -7.05 9.96 11.73
C PHE A 64 -6.25 9.01 12.62
N THR A 65 -6.87 8.57 13.72
CA THR A 65 -6.32 7.51 14.57
C THR A 65 -6.75 6.16 14.03
N ILE A 66 -5.76 5.36 13.65
CA ILE A 66 -5.93 4.01 13.10
C ILE A 66 -5.54 3.01 14.18
N PRO A 67 -6.49 2.26 14.75
CA PRO A 67 -6.19 1.29 15.79
C PRO A 67 -5.49 0.06 15.20
N ARG A 68 -4.60 -0.55 15.99
CA ARG A 68 -3.74 -1.68 15.57
C ARG A 68 -4.53 -2.83 14.95
N ASP A 69 -5.71 -3.12 15.50
CA ASP A 69 -6.59 -4.22 15.11
C ASP A 69 -7.34 -3.99 13.79
N ARG A 70 -7.24 -2.79 13.20
CA ARG A 70 -7.73 -2.45 11.85
C ARG A 70 -6.60 -2.23 10.84
N VAL A 71 -5.35 -2.31 11.28
CA VAL A 71 -4.19 -2.22 10.37
C VAL A 71 -4.08 -3.52 9.60
N GLN A 72 -4.11 -3.41 8.28
CA GLN A 72 -3.91 -4.52 7.37
C GLN A 72 -2.52 -4.46 6.75
N GLU A 73 -2.13 -5.56 6.14
CA GLU A 73 -0.81 -5.69 5.55
C GLU A 73 -0.79 -5.18 4.13
N SER A 74 0.19 -4.33 3.83
CA SER A 74 0.37 -3.78 2.50
C SER A 74 0.80 -4.84 1.47
N PRO A 75 0.20 -4.84 0.26
CA PRO A 75 0.56 -5.77 -0.81
C PRO A 75 1.95 -5.50 -1.41
N ASP A 76 2.43 -4.26 -1.38
CA ASP A 76 3.67 -3.81 -2.05
C ASP A 76 4.71 -3.23 -1.07
N GLY A 77 4.39 -3.22 0.23
CA GLY A 77 5.26 -2.65 1.26
C GLY A 77 5.26 -1.12 1.32
N GLN A 78 4.31 -0.44 0.66
CA GLN A 78 4.01 0.98 0.87
C GLN A 78 2.83 1.16 1.83
N TYR A 79 2.66 2.36 2.39
CA TYR A 79 1.43 2.68 3.12
C TYR A 79 0.31 2.94 2.12
N HIS A 80 -0.90 2.46 2.41
CA HIS A 80 -2.09 2.78 1.62
C HIS A 80 -3.26 3.12 2.52
N ILE A 81 -4.14 3.98 2.02
CA ILE A 81 -5.38 4.34 2.71
C ILE A 81 -6.53 4.40 1.71
N CYS A 82 -7.70 3.93 2.13
CA CYS A 82 -8.95 4.07 1.40
C CYS A 82 -9.81 5.11 2.13
N GLU A 83 -10.17 6.21 1.47
CA GLU A 83 -10.88 7.34 2.07
C GLU A 83 -12.09 7.74 1.26
N SER A 84 -13.21 7.97 1.92
CA SER A 84 -14.44 8.37 1.27
C SER A 84 -15.13 9.46 2.07
N THR A 85 -16.16 10.05 1.49
CA THR A 85 -17.00 11.05 2.15
C THR A 85 -18.40 10.48 2.33
N TYR A 86 -18.97 10.65 3.52
CA TYR A 86 -20.38 10.32 3.72
C TYR A 86 -21.26 11.20 2.83
N VAL A 87 -22.16 10.60 2.06
CA VAL A 87 -22.99 11.32 1.07
C VAL A 87 -23.86 12.39 1.73
N VAL A 88 -24.36 12.12 2.94
CA VAL A 88 -25.29 13.03 3.64
C VAL A 88 -24.55 14.17 4.34
N THR A 89 -23.47 13.88 5.05
CA THR A 89 -22.78 14.87 5.89
C THR A 89 -21.56 15.50 5.23
N ASN A 90 -21.15 15.01 4.06
CA ASN A 90 -19.90 15.36 3.39
C ASN A 90 -18.65 15.16 4.27
N GLN A 91 -18.76 14.40 5.35
CA GLN A 91 -17.67 14.18 6.29
C GLN A 91 -16.71 13.14 5.71
N LEU A 92 -15.43 13.50 5.64
CA LEU A 92 -14.35 12.60 5.24
C LEU A 92 -14.13 11.53 6.32
N TYR A 93 -13.97 10.30 5.88
CA TYR A 93 -13.63 9.17 6.75
C TYR A 93 -12.71 8.20 6.01
N TRP A 94 -11.96 7.42 6.78
CA TRP A 94 -11.15 6.32 6.24
C TRP A 94 -11.87 4.99 6.43
N ARG A 95 -11.73 4.09 5.46
CA ARG A 95 -12.30 2.74 5.49
C ARG A 95 -11.31 1.68 5.90
N CYS A 96 -10.14 1.67 5.27
CA CYS A 96 -9.08 0.71 5.55
C CYS A 96 -7.72 1.39 5.46
N PHE A 97 -6.77 0.83 6.20
CA PHE A 97 -5.40 1.29 6.24
C PHE A 97 -4.45 0.10 6.13
N PHE A 98 -3.46 0.22 5.27
CA PHE A 98 -2.47 -0.81 5.00
C PHE A 98 -1.08 -0.30 5.34
N ALA A 99 -0.35 -1.05 6.16
CA ALA A 99 1.00 -0.73 6.55
C ALA A 99 2.01 -1.72 5.94
N PRO A 100 3.25 -1.28 5.63
CA PRO A 100 4.34 -2.17 5.29
C PRO A 100 4.57 -3.20 6.39
N ARG A 101 4.98 -4.41 6.02
CA ARG A 101 5.46 -5.39 6.98
C ARG A 101 6.68 -4.83 7.69
N VAL A 102 6.69 -4.83 9.02
CA VAL A 102 7.93 -4.69 9.76
C VAL A 102 8.68 -6.01 9.68
N ASN A 103 9.51 -6.16 8.64
CA ASN A 103 10.46 -7.27 8.58
C ASN A 103 11.52 -7.00 9.64
N VAL A 104 11.31 -7.49 10.87
CA VAL A 104 12.36 -7.53 11.87
C VAL A 104 13.40 -8.51 11.35
N SER A 105 14.47 -8.01 10.74
CA SER A 105 15.63 -8.81 10.41
C SER A 105 16.10 -9.50 11.69
N MET A 106 16.11 -10.84 11.68
CA MET A 106 16.37 -11.72 12.82
C MET A 106 17.82 -11.67 13.34
N THR A 107 18.52 -10.54 13.23
CA THR A 107 19.86 -10.35 13.80
C THR A 107 19.85 -9.77 15.22
N ALA A 108 18.68 -9.45 15.78
CA ALA A 108 18.55 -9.03 17.18
C ALA A 108 17.71 -10.05 17.99
N ASN A 109 18.42 -10.84 18.81
CA ASN A 109 17.98 -11.66 19.94
C ASN A 109 16.47 -12.09 19.99
N PRO A 110 16.14 -13.37 19.73
CA PRO A 110 14.75 -13.85 19.52
C PRO A 110 13.85 -13.84 20.76
N SER A 111 14.35 -13.50 21.95
CA SER A 111 13.57 -13.63 23.19
C SER A 111 12.62 -12.45 23.48
N LEU A 112 12.84 -11.27 22.87
CA LEU A 112 12.07 -10.06 23.19
C LEU A 112 11.02 -9.68 22.12
N THR A 113 11.22 -10.08 20.86
CA THR A 113 10.50 -9.55 19.70
C THR A 113 9.26 -10.35 19.27
N MET A 114 9.14 -11.61 19.70
CA MET A 114 8.01 -12.48 19.32
C MET A 114 6.66 -12.04 19.96
N ARG A 115 6.67 -11.15 20.95
CA ARG A 115 5.44 -10.69 21.61
C ARG A 115 4.72 -9.54 20.89
N LEU A 116 5.33 -8.91 19.88
CA LEU A 116 4.76 -7.68 19.32
C LEU A 116 3.81 -7.89 18.14
N TYR A 117 3.97 -8.95 17.34
CA TYR A 117 3.07 -9.24 16.20
C TYR A 117 3.02 -10.74 15.89
N ALA A 118 1.90 -11.39 16.22
CA ALA A 118 1.57 -12.70 15.68
C ALA A 118 1.13 -12.52 14.20
N PRO A 119 1.75 -13.21 13.24
CA PRO A 119 1.29 -13.18 11.85
C PRO A 119 -0.06 -13.90 11.71
N ASP A 120 -0.92 -13.37 10.84
CA ASP A 120 -2.18 -14.01 10.45
C ASP A 120 -1.91 -15.43 9.89
N PRO A 121 -2.60 -16.49 10.37
CA PRO A 121 -2.41 -17.85 9.89
C PRO A 121 -2.68 -18.02 8.38
N HIS A 122 -3.47 -17.15 7.75
CA HIS A 122 -3.69 -17.16 6.30
C HIS A 122 -2.45 -16.75 5.50
N ALA A 123 -1.46 -16.07 6.12
CA ALA A 123 -0.20 -15.72 5.48
C ALA A 123 0.73 -16.93 5.24
N LEU A 124 0.55 -18.03 5.97
CA LEU A 124 1.35 -19.25 5.82
C LEU A 124 0.92 -20.11 4.63
N THR A 125 -0.24 -19.80 4.03
CA THR A 125 -0.85 -20.63 2.97
C THR A 125 -0.36 -20.28 1.57
N GLY A 126 0.51 -19.27 1.41
CA GLY A 126 1.10 -18.92 0.11
C GLY A 126 0.09 -18.47 -0.97
N LYS A 127 -1.18 -18.23 -0.60
CA LYS A 127 -2.28 -18.04 -1.54
C LYS A 127 -2.47 -16.57 -1.97
N ARG A 128 -1.38 -15.82 -2.13
CA ARG A 128 -1.42 -14.45 -2.64
C ARG A 128 -0.76 -14.40 -4.01
N ASN A 129 -1.53 -14.02 -5.03
CA ASN A 129 -1.01 -13.58 -6.32
C ASN A 129 -0.80 -12.05 -6.25
N PRO A 130 0.40 -11.55 -5.92
CA PRO A 130 0.70 -10.16 -6.22
C PRO A 130 0.70 -9.98 -7.75
N PRO A 131 0.06 -8.94 -8.31
CA PRO A 131 0.32 -8.58 -9.69
C PRO A 131 1.80 -8.17 -9.83
N PRO A 132 2.37 -8.29 -11.04
CA PRO A 132 3.80 -8.11 -11.25
C PRO A 132 4.25 -6.72 -10.78
N VAL A 133 5.04 -6.70 -9.71
CA VAL A 133 5.78 -5.51 -9.30
C VAL A 133 6.87 -5.25 -10.34
N THR A 134 6.62 -4.34 -11.28
CA THR A 134 7.71 -3.80 -12.11
C THR A 134 8.64 -3.04 -11.19
N LYS A 135 9.82 -3.62 -10.94
CA LYS A 135 10.93 -2.98 -10.23
C LYS A 135 11.17 -1.61 -10.86
N ALA A 136 10.87 -0.53 -10.14
CA ALA A 136 11.31 0.79 -10.54
C ALA A 136 12.85 0.80 -10.44
N ALA A 137 13.52 0.72 -11.58
CA ALA A 137 14.94 0.98 -11.66
C ALA A 137 15.18 2.44 -11.26
N ALA A 138 16.01 2.62 -10.24
CA ALA A 138 16.46 3.92 -9.78
C ALA A 138 17.21 4.66 -10.90
N ALA A 139 16.96 5.96 -11.03
CA ALA A 139 17.90 6.88 -11.63
C ALA A 139 17.99 8.13 -10.76
N SER A 140 19.03 8.17 -9.93
CA SER A 140 19.55 9.40 -9.35
C SER A 140 20.54 10.05 -10.32
N ALA A 141 20.52 11.38 -10.30
CA ALA A 141 21.61 12.32 -10.55
C ALA A 141 22.03 12.65 -12.00
N LEU A 142 21.57 13.84 -12.40
CA LEU A 142 22.40 15.05 -12.66
C LEU A 142 23.13 15.24 -14.01
N THR A 143 22.91 16.47 -14.52
CA THR A 143 23.80 17.41 -15.25
C THR A 143 23.82 17.49 -16.78
N ALA A 144 23.58 18.75 -17.24
CA ALA A 144 24.13 19.46 -18.41
C ALA A 144 23.63 19.03 -19.81
N GLN A 145 23.24 19.90 -20.76
CA GLN A 145 23.45 21.34 -21.00
C GLN A 145 22.21 21.94 -21.69
#